data_AF-A0A0W0NC71-F1
#
_entry.id   AF-A0A0W0NC71-F1
#
_cell.length_a   1.000
_cell.length_b   1.000
_cell.length_c   1.000
_cell.angle_alpha   90.00
_cell.angle_beta   90.00
_cell.angle_gamma   90.00
#
_symmetry.space_group_name_H-M   'P 1'
#
loop_
_entity.id
_entity.type
_entity.pdbx_description
1 polymer ?
#
loop_
_entity_poly.entity_id
_entity_poly.type
_entity_poly.pdbx_seq_one_letter_code
_entity_poly.pdbx_strand_id
1 'polypeptide(L)' 'MAQASYDLAWRALKPKYLFNGYGPTETVVTPLLWKARKGDPCGAVYAPIGTLLGNRSGYVLDWRRLRAHRHFVG' A
#
# COMPACT_ATOMS: atom_id res chain seq x y z
N MET A 1 -11.75 8.33 8.76
CA MET A 1 -10.72 8.33 9.83
C MET A 1 -9.30 8.33 9.27
N ALA A 2 -8.97 7.52 8.24
CA ALA A 2 -7.61 7.48 7.69
C ALA A 2 -7.04 8.83 7.24
N GLN A 3 -7.84 9.69 6.60
CA GLN A 3 -7.36 11.01 6.18
C GLN A 3 -6.90 11.87 7.38
N ALA A 4 -7.64 11.87 8.49
CA ALA A 4 -7.28 12.65 9.67
C ALA A 4 -5.96 12.17 10.31
N SER A 5 -5.76 10.85 10.41
CA SER A 5 -4.51 10.25 10.92
C SER A 5 -3.34 10.51 9.96
N TYR A 6 -3.59 10.46 8.66
CA TYR A 6 -2.61 10.77 7.63
C TYR A 6 -2.15 12.24 7.68
N ASP A 7 -3.10 13.18 7.81
CA ASP A 7 -2.79 14.60 7.97
C ASP A 7 -2.03 14.87 9.27
N LEU A 8 -2.39 14.17 10.35
CA LEU A 8 -1.67 14.23 11.62
C LEU A 8 -0.23 13.74 11.46
N ALA A 9 0.00 12.62 10.77
CA ALA A 9 1.35 12.09 10.51
C ALA A 9 2.22 13.10 9.74
N TRP A 10 1.70 13.77 8.72
CA TRP A 10 2.42 14.83 8.00
C TRP A 10 2.79 16.01 8.88
N ARG A 11 1.85 16.49 9.72
CA ARG A 11 2.09 17.63 10.61
C ARG A 11 3.11 17.30 11.71
N ALA A 12 2.98 16.13 12.31
CA ALA A 12 3.79 15.72 13.46
C ALA A 12 5.20 15.32 13.05
N LEU A 13 5.35 14.50 12.01
CA LEU A 13 6.63 13.90 11.63
C LEU A 13 7.41 14.75 10.61
N LYS A 14 6.73 15.65 9.89
CA LYS A 14 7.30 16.49 8.82
C LYS A 14 8.20 15.72 7.84
N PRO A 15 7.78 14.53 7.33
CA PRO A 15 8.66 13.70 6.52
C PRO A 15 8.80 14.27 5.10
N LYS A 16 9.71 13.69 4.31
CA LYS A 16 9.74 13.91 2.85
C LYS A 16 8.75 12.98 2.11
N TYR A 17 8.55 11.79 2.65
CA TYR A 17 7.65 10.76 2.12
C TYR A 17 7.04 9.97 3.28
N LEU A 18 5.81 9.51 3.10
CA LEU A 18 5.22 8.47 3.92
C LEU A 18 5.19 7.16 3.12
N PHE A 19 5.45 6.06 3.81
CA PHE A 19 5.43 4.72 3.24
C PHE A 19 4.55 3.81 4.08
N ASN A 20 3.79 2.96 3.41
CA ASN A 20 3.15 1.79 4.02
C ASN A 20 3.68 0.56 3.30
N GLY A 21 4.45 -0.26 4.02
CA GLY A 21 5.00 -1.50 3.49
C GLY A 21 4.21 -2.68 4.01
N TYR A 22 3.89 -3.62 3.13
CA TYR A 22 3.21 -4.86 3.52
C TYR A 22 3.92 -6.07 2.91
N GLY A 23 4.12 -7.09 3.74
CA GLY A 23 4.52 -8.40 3.29
C GLY A 23 4.56 -9.44 4.40
N PRO A 24 4.21 -10.69 4.08
CA PRO A 24 4.49 -11.81 4.95
C PRO A 24 5.99 -12.16 4.90
N THR A 25 6.48 -12.84 5.93
CA THR A 25 7.92 -13.17 6.11
C THR A 25 8.47 -14.02 4.95
N GLU A 26 7.64 -14.87 4.36
CA GLU A 26 7.96 -15.76 3.24
C GLU A 26 8.27 -15.02 1.93
N THR A 27 7.95 -13.72 1.84
CA THR A 27 8.07 -12.93 0.60
C THR A 27 9.15 -11.84 0.66
N VAL A 28 10.17 -12.04 1.50
CA VAL A 28 11.25 -11.05 1.73
C VAL A 28 10.70 -9.77 2.39
N VAL A 29 9.80 -9.95 3.36
CA VAL A 29 9.26 -8.94 4.29
C VAL A 29 8.40 -7.84 3.68
N THR A 30 8.79 -7.21 2.57
CA THR A 30 8.06 -6.08 1.96
C THR A 30 8.02 -6.17 0.43
N PRO A 31 7.25 -7.11 -0.16
CA PRO A 31 7.01 -7.16 -1.59
C PRO A 31 6.05 -6.07 -2.09
N LEU A 32 5.24 -5.45 -1.22
CA LEU A 32 4.28 -4.39 -1.55
C LEU A 32 4.63 -3.08 -0.82
N LEU A 33 4.64 -1.98 -1.56
CA LEU A 33 4.93 -0.66 -1.01
C LEU A 33 3.98 0.40 -1.57
N TRP A 34 3.33 1.12 -0.67
CA TRP A 34 2.68 2.38 -0.99
C TRP A 34 3.59 3.55 -0.60
N LYS A 35 3.62 4.57 -1.44
CA LYS A 35 4.45 5.77 -1.27
C LYS A 35 3.59 7.00 -1.51
N ALA A 36 3.59 7.92 -0.54
CA ALA A 36 2.94 9.21 -0.68
C ALA A 36 3.94 10.36 -0.54
N ARG A 37 3.80 11.35 -1.42
CA ARG A 37 4.48 12.65 -1.35
C ARG A 37 3.63 13.62 -0.53
N LYS A 38 4.27 14.70 -0.08
CA LYS A 38 3.56 15.79 0.58
C LYS A 38 2.52 16.37 -0.37
N GLY A 39 1.27 16.47 0.10
CA GLY A 39 0.14 16.99 -0.68
C GLY A 39 -0.64 15.92 -1.44
N ASP A 40 -0.14 14.69 -1.54
CA ASP A 40 -0.96 13.58 -2.05
C ASP A 40 -2.09 13.28 -1.06
N PRO A 41 -3.32 12.99 -1.53
CA PRO A 41 -4.38 12.50 -0.65
C PRO A 41 -4.05 11.06 -0.19
N CYS A 42 -4.63 10.64 0.94
CA CYS A 42 -4.53 9.24 1.35
C CYS A 42 -5.22 8.30 0.33
N GLY A 43 -6.30 8.78 -0.30
CA GLY A 43 -6.89 8.17 -1.49
C GLY A 43 -7.80 6.96 -1.23
N ALA A 44 -7.86 6.46 0.00
CA ALA A 44 -8.70 5.33 0.39
C ALA A 44 -9.15 5.40 1.86
N VAL A 45 -9.98 4.44 2.26
CA VAL A 45 -10.49 4.32 3.65
C VAL A 45 -9.36 3.99 4.63
N TYR A 46 -8.24 3.44 4.14
CA TYR A 46 -7.00 3.14 4.86
C TYR A 46 -5.78 3.53 4.00
N ALA A 47 -4.59 3.62 4.61
CA ALA A 47 -3.37 3.73 3.82
C ALA A 47 -3.22 2.47 2.94
N PRO A 48 -3.10 2.58 1.61
CA PRO A 48 -3.00 1.43 0.73
C PRO A 48 -1.81 0.53 1.08
N ILE A 49 -1.89 -0.77 0.79
CA ILE A 49 -0.75 -1.69 0.91
C ILE A 49 0.25 -1.50 -0.25
N GLY A 50 -0.22 -0.89 -1.33
CA GLY A 50 0.60 -0.39 -2.43
C GLY A 50 0.85 -1.38 -3.55
N THR A 51 1.97 -1.20 -4.23
CA THR A 51 2.30 -1.90 -5.48
C THR A 51 3.47 -2.85 -5.31
N LEU A 52 3.50 -3.88 -6.16
CA LEU A 52 4.58 -4.88 -6.17
C LEU A 52 5.91 -4.22 -6.49
N LEU A 53 6.93 -4.53 -5.68
CA LEU A 53 8.29 -4.10 -5.93
C LEU A 53 9.00 -5.09 -6.85
N GLY A 54 9.82 -4.57 -7.76
CA GLY A 54 10.67 -5.38 -8.64
C GLY A 54 9.89 -6.36 -9.53
N ASN A 55 10.58 -7.43 -9.95
CA ASN A 55 9.99 -8.44 -10.82
C ASN A 55 9.19 -9.48 -10.02
N ARG A 56 8.05 -9.04 -9.46
CA ARG A 56 7.15 -9.87 -8.65
C ARG A 56 5.75 -9.91 -9.26
N SER A 57 5.06 -11.01 -9.00
CA SER A 57 3.66 -11.20 -9.36
C SER A 57 2.81 -11.30 -8.12
N GLY A 58 1.61 -10.72 -8.18
CA GLY A 58 0.62 -10.74 -7.12
C GLY A 58 -0.75 -10.91 -7.74
N TYR A 59 -1.57 -11.72 -7.09
CA TYR A 59 -2.88 -12.11 -7.60
C TYR A 59 -3.89 -12.00 -6.47
N VAL A 60 -4.99 -11.30 -6.74
CA VAL A 60 -6.20 -11.40 -5.93
C VAL A 60 -7.06 -12.46 -6.59
N LEU A 61 -7.32 -13.54 -5.85
CA LEU A 61 -8.08 -14.68 -6.32
C LEU A 61 -9.48 -14.64 -5.69
N ASP A 62 -10.49 -14.93 -6.50
CA ASP A 62 -11.82 -15.25 -5.98
C ASP A 62 -11.87 -16.69 -5.45
N TRP A 63 -13.00 -17.05 -4.82
CA TRP A 63 -13.19 -18.37 -4.23
C TRP A 63 -13.17 -19.51 -5.27
N ARG A 64 -13.40 -19.21 -6.56
CA ARG A 64 -13.40 -20.20 -7.64
C ARG A 64 -12.01 -20.47 -8.18
N ARG A 65 -10.98 -19.69 -7.80
CA ARG A 65 -9.56 -19.85 -8.21
C ARG A 65 -9.32 -19.85 -9.73
N LEU A 66 -10.31 -19.51 -10.55
CA LEU A 66 -10.25 -19.61 -12.01
C LEU A 66 -9.95 -18.27 -12.71
N ARG A 67 -9.97 -17.14 -11.98
CA ARG A 67 -9.60 -15.82 -12.51
C ARG A 67 -8.65 -15.12 -11.56
N ALA A 68 -7.45 -14.86 -12.05
CA ALA A 68 -6.47 -14.06 -11.37
C ALA A 68 -6.47 -12.66 -11.98
N HIS A 69 -6.91 -11.69 -11.21
CA HIS A 69 -6.87 -10.29 -11.58
C HIS A 69 -5.52 -9.73 -11.10
N ARG A 70 -4.66 -9.27 -12.03
CA ARG A 70 -3.48 -8.45 -11.70
C ARG A 70 -3.96 -7.08 -11.25
N HIS A 71 -4.54 -7.03 -10.05
CA HIS A 71 -5.07 -5.80 -9.47
C HIS A 71 -4.30 -5.51 -8.20
N PHE A 72 -3.77 -4.29 -8.15
CA PHE A 72 -3.16 -3.70 -6.97
C PHE A 72 -4.29 -3.24 -6.05
N VAL A 73 -4.23 -3.65 -4.79
CA VAL A 73 -5.22 -3.23 -3.80
C VAL A 73 -4.86 -1.80 -3.36
N GLY A 74 -5.64 -0.85 -3.87
CA GLY A 74 -5.66 0.55 -3.44
C GLY A 74 -6.51 0.72 -2.19
#